data_AF-A0A7I9VB94-F1
#
_entry.id   AF-A0A7I9VB94-F1
#
_cell.length_a   1.000
_cell.length_b   1.000
_cell.length_c   1.000
_cell.angle_alpha   90.00
_cell.angle_beta   90.00
_cell.angle_gamma   90.00
#
_symmetry.space_group_name_H-M   'P 1'
#
loop_
_entity.id
_entity.type
_entity.pdbx_description
1 polymer ?
#
loop_
_entity_poly.entity_id
_entity_poly.type
_entity_poly.pdbx_seq_one_letter_code
_entity_poly.pdbx_strand_id
1 'polypeptide(L)'
;MTTVLCDPWVEQHISAGRLSPGARGLTREAAAEQYNSANGLVSSDEDYLYTPGQAADVARELLADIGIEIAEGSRILLTDMTGGARCWTFLVEPSQLAFACEQHRLVTGESINSDALERALPWA
;
A
#
# COMPACT_ATOMS: atom_id res chain seq x y z
N MET A 1 26.56 21.06 10.25
CA MET A 1 25.15 20.67 10.44
C MET A 1 24.72 19.95 9.18
N THR A 2 24.51 18.64 9.25
CA THR A 2 24.08 17.84 8.10
C THR A 2 22.56 17.84 8.09
N THR A 3 21.96 18.50 7.11
CA THR A 3 20.50 18.50 6.95
C THR A 3 20.10 17.10 6.49
N VAL A 4 19.62 16.27 7.42
CA VAL A 4 19.00 14.98 7.06
C VAL A 4 17.69 15.34 6.37
N LEU A 5 17.61 15.11 5.06
CA LEU A 5 16.35 15.12 4.32
C LEU A 5 15.53 13.95 4.86
N CYS A 6 14.69 14.23 5.86
CA CYS A 6 13.77 13.24 6.40
C CYS A 6 12.62 13.02 5.41
N ASP A 7 12.35 11.77 5.09
CA ASP A 7 11.23 11.41 4.25
C ASP A 7 9.89 11.67 4.99
N PRO A 8 8.93 12.40 4.38
CA PRO A 8 7.68 12.75 5.05
C PRO A 8 6.84 11.56 5.51
N TRP A 9 6.88 10.45 4.77
CA TRP A 9 6.14 9.23 5.13
C TRP A 9 6.75 8.59 6.40
N VAL A 10 8.09 8.56 6.49
CA VAL A 10 8.78 8.08 7.69
C VAL A 10 8.46 8.95 8.91
N GLU A 11 8.50 10.27 8.78
CA GLU A 11 8.16 11.18 9.89
C GLU A 11 6.70 11.06 10.32
N GLN A 12 5.77 10.88 9.38
CA GLN A 12 4.37 10.64 9.70
C GLN A 12 4.19 9.38 10.55
N HIS A 13 4.87 8.29 10.17
CA HIS A 13 4.78 7.02 10.92
C HIS A 13 5.54 7.05 12.25
N ILE A 14 6.59 7.85 12.38
CA ILE A 14 7.23 8.14 13.68
C ILE A 14 6.26 8.91 14.57
N SER A 15 5.61 9.95 14.04
CA SER A 15 4.62 10.75 14.79
C SER A 15 3.40 9.92 15.19
N ALA A 16 3.02 8.93 14.38
CA ALA A 16 1.95 7.99 14.69
C ALA A 16 2.37 6.89 15.69
N GLY A 17 3.64 6.87 16.13
CA GLY A 17 4.17 5.88 17.07
C GLY A 17 4.35 4.49 16.48
N ARG A 18 4.24 4.32 15.16
CA ARG A 18 4.46 3.04 14.48
C ARG A 18 5.94 2.77 14.24
N LEU A 19 6.69 3.79 13.83
CA LEU A 19 8.14 3.70 13.63
C LEU A 19 8.90 4.36 14.77
N SER A 20 10.08 3.82 15.09
CA SER A 20 10.99 4.46 16.05
C SER A 20 11.70 5.67 15.41
N PRO A 21 12.14 6.67 16.19
CA PRO A 21 12.96 7.78 15.69
C PRO A 21 14.25 7.34 14.98
N GLY A 22 14.71 6.10 15.20
CA GLY A 22 15.86 5.50 14.52
C GLY A 22 15.60 5.13 13.06
N ALA A 23 14.35 5.16 12.59
CA ALA A 23 14.01 4.96 11.17
C ALA A 23 14.42 6.16 10.29
N ARG A 24 14.79 7.30 10.89
CA ARG A 24 15.30 8.46 10.15
C ARG A 24 16.57 8.11 9.39
N GLY A 25 16.54 8.31 8.08
CA GLY A 25 17.65 7.98 7.17
C GLY A 25 17.55 6.60 6.52
N LEU A 26 16.54 5.78 6.89
CA LEU A 26 16.18 4.60 6.12
C LEU A 26 15.33 4.97 4.90
N THR A 27 15.33 4.09 3.89
CA THR A 27 14.30 4.14 2.84
C THR A 27 12.95 3.72 3.42
N ARG A 28 11.85 4.05 2.73
CA ARG A 28 10.50 3.69 3.18
C ARG A 28 10.35 2.17 3.29
N GLU A 29 10.92 1.46 2.32
CA GLU A 29 10.88 -0.01 2.21
C GLU A 29 11.64 -0.64 3.38
N ALA A 30 12.85 -0.16 3.69
CA ALA A 30 13.63 -0.67 4.80
C ALA A 30 12.97 -0.38 6.16
N ALA A 31 12.34 0.78 6.31
CA ALA A 31 11.60 1.12 7.52
C ALA A 31 10.35 0.25 7.70
N ALA A 32 9.59 0.01 6.62
CA ALA A 32 8.43 -0.89 6.63
C ALA A 32 8.84 -2.34 6.92
N GLU A 33 9.89 -2.84 6.26
CA GLU A 33 10.42 -4.19 6.46
C GLU A 33 10.90 -4.38 7.90
N GLN A 34 11.62 -3.41 8.46
CA GLN A 34 12.06 -3.47 9.86
C GLN A 34 10.85 -3.54 10.81
N TYR A 35 9.81 -2.74 10.58
CA TYR A 35 8.60 -2.74 11.40
C TYR A 35 7.85 -4.08 11.30
N ASN A 36 7.60 -4.56 10.08
CA ASN A 36 6.88 -5.80 9.86
C ASN A 36 7.64 -7.00 10.45
N SER A 37 8.97 -7.06 10.23
CA SER A 37 9.81 -8.14 10.78
C SER A 37 9.87 -8.11 12.30
N ALA A 38 9.98 -6.94 12.91
CA ALA A 38 10.04 -6.81 14.37
C ALA A 38 8.74 -7.23 15.07
N ASN A 39 7.60 -7.06 14.40
CA ASN A 39 6.29 -7.44 14.92
C ASN A 39 5.81 -8.82 14.41
N GLY A 40 6.58 -9.48 13.53
CA GLY A 40 6.20 -10.76 12.93
C GLY A 40 5.00 -10.68 11.99
N LEU A 41 4.78 -9.52 11.37
CA LEU A 41 3.61 -9.24 10.52
C LEU A 41 3.77 -9.83 9.12
N VAL A 42 2.70 -10.43 8.63
CA VAL A 42 2.55 -10.93 7.25
C VAL A 42 1.44 -10.18 6.51
N SER A 43 1.36 -10.31 5.18
CA SER A 43 0.42 -9.55 4.34
C SER A 43 -1.06 -9.78 4.65
N SER A 44 -1.40 -10.86 5.36
CA SER A 44 -2.76 -11.12 5.85
C SER A 44 -3.12 -10.34 7.12
N ASP A 45 -2.14 -9.79 7.82
CA ASP A 45 -2.35 -9.09 9.09
C ASP A 45 -2.87 -7.69 8.85
N GLU A 46 -3.80 -7.26 9.72
CA GLU A 46 -4.35 -5.92 9.66
C GLU A 46 -3.26 -4.88 9.85
N ASP A 47 -2.29 -5.06 10.75
CA ASP A 47 -1.26 -4.05 11.02
C ASP A 47 -0.08 -4.05 10.04
N TYR A 48 -0.12 -4.87 8.98
CA TYR A 48 0.96 -4.92 8.00
C TYR A 48 1.18 -3.55 7.35
N LEU A 49 2.43 -3.09 7.41
CA LEU A 49 2.79 -1.77 6.90
C LEU A 49 3.26 -1.87 5.46
N TYR A 50 2.43 -1.44 4.52
CA TYR A 50 2.82 -1.23 3.13
C TYR A 50 3.42 0.17 2.93
N THR A 51 4.46 0.27 2.11
CA THR A 51 4.82 1.56 1.51
C THR A 51 3.83 1.92 0.39
N PRO A 52 3.67 3.22 0.05
CA PRO A 52 2.75 3.62 -1.02
C PRO A 52 3.09 2.99 -2.39
N GLY A 53 4.38 2.75 -2.65
CA GLY A 53 4.83 2.08 -3.87
C GLY A 53 4.44 0.61 -3.89
N GLN A 54 4.77 -0.12 -2.82
CA GLN A 54 4.39 -1.53 -2.68
C GLN A 54 2.88 -1.73 -2.73
N ALA A 55 2.10 -0.87 -2.06
CA ALA A 55 0.65 -0.95 -2.08
C ALA A 55 0.08 -0.77 -3.50
N ALA A 56 0.65 0.16 -4.28
CA ALA A 56 0.24 0.36 -5.67
C ALA A 56 0.60 -0.85 -6.57
N ASP A 57 1.75 -1.48 -6.34
CA ASP A 57 2.17 -2.65 -7.11
C ASP A 57 1.29 -3.87 -6.79
N VAL A 58 1.04 -4.13 -5.51
CA VAL A 58 0.12 -5.20 -5.06
C VAL A 58 -1.29 -4.94 -5.56
N ALA A 59 -1.80 -3.71 -5.45
CA ALA A 59 -3.12 -3.37 -5.97
C ALA A 59 -3.22 -3.59 -7.48
N ARG A 60 -2.16 -3.28 -8.25
CA ARG A 60 -2.13 -3.52 -9.69
C ARG A 60 -2.20 -5.02 -10.03
N GLU A 61 -1.45 -5.84 -9.31
CA GLU A 61 -1.47 -7.30 -9.49
C GLU A 61 -2.84 -7.88 -9.17
N LEU A 62 -3.40 -7.53 -8.01
CA LEU A 62 -4.72 -7.97 -7.58
C LEU A 62 -5.83 -7.54 -8.56
N LEU A 63 -5.78 -6.30 -9.03
CA LEU A 63 -6.77 -5.81 -10.00
C LEU A 63 -6.62 -6.51 -11.36
N ALA A 64 -5.41 -6.89 -11.76
CA ALA A 64 -5.18 -7.68 -12.96
C ALA A 64 -5.81 -9.09 -12.85
N ASP A 65 -5.79 -9.72 -11.66
CA ASP A 65 -6.42 -11.02 -11.42
C ASP A 65 -7.94 -11.02 -11.72
N ILE A 66 -8.60 -9.87 -11.55
CA ILE A 66 -10.03 -9.69 -11.85
C ILE A 66 -10.29 -9.07 -13.23
N GLY A 67 -9.25 -8.96 -14.08
CA GLY A 67 -9.34 -8.44 -15.44
C GLY A 67 -9.31 -6.91 -15.56
N ILE A 68 -8.89 -6.20 -14.51
CA ILE A 68 -8.70 -4.75 -14.53
C ILE A 68 -7.21 -4.45 -14.76
N GLU A 69 -6.86 -4.20 -16.01
CA GLU A 69 -5.48 -3.85 -16.39
C GLU A 69 -5.20 -2.36 -16.16
N ILE A 70 -4.22 -2.07 -15.30
CA ILE A 70 -3.75 -0.71 -15.04
C ILE A 70 -2.36 -0.54 -15.66
N ALA A 71 -2.23 0.44 -16.54
CA ALA A 71 -0.96 0.71 -17.23
C ALA A 71 0.18 1.01 -16.24
N GLU A 72 1.35 0.45 -16.52
CA GLU A 72 2.57 0.69 -15.76
C GLU A 72 2.88 2.20 -15.71
N GLY A 73 3.18 2.71 -14.52
CA GLY A 73 3.39 4.14 -14.28
C GLY A 73 2.12 4.98 -14.04
N SER A 74 0.92 4.41 -14.19
CA SER A 74 -0.32 5.08 -13.76
C SER A 74 -0.37 5.17 -12.24
N ARG A 75 -0.73 6.34 -11.72
CA ARG A 75 -0.97 6.52 -10.28
C ARG A 75 -2.27 5.83 -9.90
N ILE A 76 -2.27 5.05 -8.84
CA ILE A 76 -3.48 4.44 -8.30
C ILE A 76 -3.96 5.32 -7.16
N LEU A 77 -5.21 5.79 -7.23
CA LEU A 77 -5.87 6.54 -6.16
C LEU A 77 -7.17 5.84 -5.78
N LEU A 78 -7.49 5.83 -4.49
CA LEU A 78 -8.80 5.43 -4.01
C LEU A 78 -9.84 6.52 -4.27
N THR A 79 -11.08 6.12 -4.53
CA THR A 79 -12.20 7.05 -4.70
C THR A 79 -13.48 6.51 -4.06
N ASP A 80 -14.30 7.43 -3.54
CA ASP A 80 -15.70 7.20 -3.15
C ASP A 80 -16.70 7.46 -4.30
N MET A 81 -16.19 7.89 -5.46
CA MET A 81 -16.94 8.13 -6.68
C MET A 81 -16.77 6.97 -7.65
N THR A 82 -17.11 7.16 -8.92
CA THR A 82 -16.95 6.14 -9.96
C THR A 82 -15.49 5.89 -10.29
N GLY A 83 -15.05 4.64 -10.15
CA GLY A 83 -13.73 4.18 -10.53
C GLY A 83 -13.44 4.23 -12.04
N GLY A 84 -12.18 3.98 -12.40
CA GLY A 84 -11.72 3.81 -13.77
C GLY A 84 -10.57 4.73 -14.18
N ALA A 85 -10.19 4.60 -15.45
CA ALA A 85 -9.04 5.29 -16.01
C ALA A 85 -9.26 6.81 -16.16
N ARG A 86 -8.21 7.57 -15.85
CA ARG A 86 -8.00 8.99 -16.13
C ARG A 86 -6.65 9.15 -16.81
N CYS A 87 -6.32 10.36 -17.30
CA CYS A 87 -5.15 10.58 -18.15
C CYS A 87 -3.82 10.03 -17.59
N TRP A 88 -3.57 10.15 -16.29
CA TRP A 88 -2.33 9.66 -15.63
C TRP A 88 -2.61 8.87 -14.35
N THR A 89 -3.88 8.60 -14.09
CA THR A 89 -4.35 8.06 -12.81
C THR A 89 -5.42 7.02 -13.09
N PHE A 90 -5.44 5.97 -12.27
CA PHE A 90 -6.53 5.03 -12.21
C PHE A 90 -7.24 5.20 -10.86
N LEU A 91 -8.54 5.46 -10.90
CA LEU A 91 -9.36 5.55 -9.71
C LEU A 91 -9.88 4.15 -9.36
N VAL A 92 -9.62 3.70 -8.14
CA VAL A 92 -10.03 2.39 -7.64
C VAL A 92 -11.05 2.59 -6.53
N GLU A 93 -12.17 1.89 -6.61
CA GLU A 93 -13.13 1.86 -5.52
C GLU A 93 -12.64 0.84 -4.46
N PRO A 94 -12.72 1.15 -3.15
CA PRO A 94 -12.33 0.21 -2.08
C PRO A 94 -12.97 -1.19 -2.23
N SER A 95 -14.22 -1.23 -2.69
CA SER A 95 -14.96 -2.47 -2.97
C SER A 95 -14.31 -3.34 -4.06
N GLN A 96 -13.69 -2.73 -5.08
CA GLN A 96 -12.96 -3.45 -6.12
C GLN A 96 -11.70 -4.09 -5.56
N LEU A 97 -11.00 -3.40 -4.66
CA LEU A 97 -9.81 -3.92 -4.00
C LEU A 97 -10.14 -5.07 -3.07
N ALA A 98 -11.18 -4.93 -2.23
CA ALA A 98 -11.67 -6.00 -1.37
C ALA A 98 -12.10 -7.24 -2.18
N PHE A 99 -12.80 -7.03 -3.30
CA PHE A 99 -13.17 -8.11 -4.21
C PHE A 99 -11.95 -8.78 -4.83
N ALA A 100 -10.95 -8.01 -5.27
CA ALA A 100 -9.71 -8.53 -5.84
C ALA A 100 -8.90 -9.35 -4.82
N CYS A 101 -8.75 -8.88 -3.58
CA CYS A 101 -8.13 -9.64 -2.49
C CYS A 101 -8.85 -10.98 -2.26
N GLU A 102 -10.18 -10.97 -2.28
CA GLU A 102 -10.97 -12.20 -2.11
C GLU A 102 -10.76 -13.17 -3.28
N GLN A 103 -10.76 -12.68 -4.53
CA GLN A 103 -10.49 -13.53 -5.69
C GLN A 103 -9.08 -14.13 -5.64
N HIS A 104 -8.08 -13.32 -5.30
CA HIS A 104 -6.71 -13.78 -5.14
C HIS A 104 -6.63 -14.91 -4.11
N ARG A 105 -7.25 -14.74 -2.93
CA ARG A 105 -7.33 -15.80 -1.91
C ARG A 105 -7.98 -17.09 -2.42
N LEU A 106 -9.03 -16.98 -3.22
CA LEU A 106 -9.69 -18.16 -3.78
C LEU A 106 -8.85 -18.87 -4.84
N VAL A 107 -8.02 -18.14 -5.59
CA VAL A 107 -7.17 -18.68 -6.66
C VAL A 107 -5.85 -19.26 -6.11
N THR A 108 -5.15 -18.52 -5.25
CA THR A 108 -3.81 -18.88 -4.77
C THR A 108 -3.81 -19.53 -3.38
N GLY A 109 -4.87 -19.31 -2.60
CA GLY A 109 -4.93 -19.67 -1.17
C GLY A 109 -4.23 -18.65 -0.27
N GLU A 110 -3.58 -17.62 -0.82
CA GLU A 110 -2.89 -16.59 -0.05
C GLU A 110 -3.85 -15.45 0.34
N SER A 111 -3.81 -15.03 1.59
CA SER A 111 -4.69 -13.98 2.10
C SER A 111 -3.94 -12.66 2.19
N ILE A 112 -4.50 -11.61 1.59
CA ILE A 112 -4.01 -10.23 1.69
C ILE A 112 -5.08 -9.39 2.37
N ASN A 113 -4.69 -8.60 3.38
CA ASN A 113 -5.60 -7.71 4.08
C ASN A 113 -5.91 -6.46 3.24
N SER A 114 -7.17 -6.28 2.84
CA SER A 114 -7.62 -5.11 2.07
C SER A 114 -7.44 -3.80 2.83
N ASP A 115 -7.74 -3.77 4.12
CA ASP A 115 -7.70 -2.56 4.95
C ASP A 115 -6.26 -2.04 5.13
N ALA A 116 -5.27 -2.94 5.09
CA ALA A 116 -3.86 -2.59 5.05
C ALA A 116 -3.47 -1.90 3.74
N LEU A 117 -3.96 -2.37 2.59
CA LEU A 117 -3.75 -1.72 1.31
C LEU A 117 -4.48 -0.38 1.23
N GLU A 118 -5.73 -0.32 1.71
CA GLU A 118 -6.53 0.91 1.69
C GLU A 118 -5.91 2.05 2.49
N ARG A 119 -5.30 1.74 3.65
CA ARG A 119 -4.58 2.73 4.46
C ARG A 119 -3.28 3.21 3.83
N ALA A 120 -2.68 2.41 2.95
CA ALA A 120 -1.42 2.74 2.30
C ALA A 120 -1.61 3.49 0.96
N LEU A 121 -2.75 3.28 0.29
CA LEU A 121 -3.06 3.94 -0.97
C LEU A 121 -3.57 5.37 -0.74
N PRO A 122 -3.15 6.33 -1.59
CA PRO A 122 -3.64 7.70 -1.54
C PRO A 122 -5.10 7.81 -2.01
N TRP A 123 -5.85 8.77 -1.46
CA TRP A 123 -7.22 9.12 -1.88
C TRP A 123 -7.23 10.27 -2.90
N ALA A 124 -8.19 10.25 -3.81
CA ALA A 124 -8.43 11.27 -4.84
C ALA A 124 -9.16 12.52 -4.31
#